data_AF-A0AAE0AM79-F1
#
_entry.id   AF-A0AAE0AM79-F1
#
_cell.length_a   1.000
_cell.length_b   1.000
_cell.length_c   1.000
_cell.angle_alpha   90.00
_cell.angle_beta   90.00
_cell.angle_gamma   90.00
#
_symmetry.space_group_name_H-M   'P 1'
#
loop_
_entity.id
_entity.type
_entity.pdbx_description
1 polymer ?
#
loop_
_entity_poly.entity_id
_entity_poly.type
_entity_poly.pdbx_seq_one_letter_code
_entity_poly.pdbx_strand_id
1 'polypeptide(L)'
;MIGSKEMSECISKLTKLQFLMLRCKDNSYISLDLSLKEHEYLRDLYLIGLLSKERFDNLFPPNLRKLTLLSSRINVNDQLLVLGQLPHLNILRLFSDSYFGKQLIFPSEAFPNLLILKLRSLPNLEEWIVEEGAMKYLNRLEIRDCKQLMKPPQGLVNLKFLKEPVITNMTMGFGEAVEDILRGRNRFFQLGLPVFG
;
A
#
# COMPACT_ATOMS: atom_id res chain seq x y z
N MET A 1 -21.04 -22.21 3.24
CA MET A 1 -20.55 -20.83 3.03
C MET A 1 -20.72 -20.13 4.35
N ILE A 2 -19.66 -19.53 4.88
CA ILE A 2 -19.73 -18.79 6.14
C ILE A 2 -20.15 -17.37 5.77
N GLY A 3 -21.30 -16.91 6.25
CA GLY A 3 -21.76 -15.52 6.09
C GLY A 3 -20.81 -14.55 6.79
N SER A 4 -20.85 -13.26 6.45
CA SER A 4 -19.95 -12.24 7.04
C SER A 4 -19.94 -12.23 8.57
N LYS A 5 -21.10 -12.49 9.19
CA LYS A 5 -21.27 -12.57 10.65
C LYS A 5 -20.61 -13.80 11.27
N GLU A 6 -20.80 -14.97 10.66
CA GLU A 6 -20.20 -16.23 11.11
C GLU A 6 -18.67 -16.21 10.96
N MET A 7 -18.17 -15.50 9.93
CA MET A 7 -16.75 -15.27 9.71
C MET A 7 -16.18 -14.38 10.81
N SER A 8 -16.94 -13.37 11.24
CA SER A 8 -16.59 -12.50 12.37
C SER A 8 -16.43 -13.24 13.67
N GLU A 9 -17.42 -14.05 14.01
CA GLU A 9 -17.41 -14.86 15.22
C GLU A 9 -16.29 -15.91 15.23
N CYS A 10 -15.87 -16.40 14.05
CA CYS A 10 -14.71 -17.28 13.96
C CYS A 10 -13.41 -16.51 14.17
N ILE A 11 -13.24 -15.35 13.53
CA ILE A 11 -12.02 -14.55 13.63
C ILE A 11 -11.82 -14.03 15.06
N SER A 12 -12.89 -13.60 15.74
CA SER A 12 -12.79 -13.12 17.13
C SER A 12 -12.24 -14.17 18.10
N LYS A 13 -12.50 -15.46 17.85
CA LYS A 13 -11.97 -16.58 18.66
C LYS A 13 -10.48 -16.85 18.39
N LEU A 14 -9.94 -16.39 17.26
CA LEU A 14 -8.54 -16.57 16.87
C LEU A 14 -7.64 -15.48 17.47
N THR A 15 -7.56 -15.44 18.80
CA THR A 15 -6.89 -14.34 19.54
C THR A 15 -5.38 -14.27 19.32
N LYS A 16 -4.73 -15.37 18.90
CA LYS A 16 -3.28 -15.43 18.63
C LYS A 16 -2.92 -15.28 17.15
N LEU A 17 -3.87 -14.83 16.32
CA LEU A 17 -3.68 -14.74 14.88
C LEU A 17 -2.61 -13.70 14.53
N GLN A 18 -1.59 -14.10 13.77
CA GLN A 18 -0.52 -13.20 13.30
C GLN A 18 -0.68 -12.80 11.84
N PHE A 19 -1.32 -13.66 11.04
CA PHE A 19 -1.60 -13.45 9.63
C PHE A 19 -3.07 -13.72 9.35
N LEU A 20 -3.73 -12.83 8.61
CA LEU A 20 -5.10 -13.02 8.16
C LEU A 20 -5.21 -12.64 6.69
N MET A 21 -5.77 -13.54 5.88
CA MET A 21 -6.19 -13.23 4.51
C MET A 21 -7.71 -13.30 4.42
N LEU A 22 -8.33 -12.21 4.00
CA LEU A 22 -9.77 -12.11 3.75
C LEU A 22 -9.99 -11.88 2.26
N ARG A 23 -10.86 -12.70 1.66
CA ARG A 23 -11.29 -12.53 0.27
C ARG A 23 -12.81 -12.44 0.20
N CYS A 24 -13.29 -11.33 -0.32
CA CYS A 24 -14.68 -11.17 -0.72
C CYS A 24 -14.91 -11.82 -2.09
N LYS A 25 -16.02 -12.55 -2.24
CA LYS A 25 -16.29 -13.36 -3.44
C LYS A 25 -17.09 -12.63 -4.51
N ASP A 26 -17.95 -11.68 -4.14
CA ASP A 26 -19.07 -11.25 -5.00
C ASP A 26 -19.05 -9.76 -5.40
N ASN A 27 -17.88 -9.17 -5.64
CA ASN A 27 -17.73 -7.71 -5.86
C ASN A 27 -18.42 -6.85 -4.77
N SER A 28 -18.76 -7.44 -3.64
CA SER A 28 -19.36 -6.76 -2.50
C SER A 28 -18.25 -6.23 -1.58
N TYR A 29 -18.65 -5.36 -0.65
CA TYR A 29 -17.73 -4.78 0.31
C TYR A 29 -17.30 -5.81 1.35
N ILE A 30 -16.00 -5.88 1.61
CA ILE A 30 -15.45 -6.45 2.83
C ILE A 30 -15.98 -5.57 3.96
N SER A 31 -16.94 -6.10 4.70
CA SER A 31 -17.30 -5.52 5.99
C SER A 31 -16.18 -5.85 6.97
N LEU A 32 -15.43 -4.83 7.37
CA LEU A 32 -14.49 -4.89 8.48
C LEU A 32 -15.19 -4.60 9.82
N ASP A 33 -16.51 -4.84 9.93
CA ASP A 33 -17.26 -4.90 11.21
C ASP A 33 -16.71 -5.99 12.17
N LEU A 34 -15.78 -6.78 11.66
CA LEU A 34 -14.75 -7.48 12.40
C LEU A 34 -13.96 -6.46 13.22
N SER A 35 -14.08 -6.43 14.55
CA SER A 35 -13.20 -5.59 15.39
C SER A 35 -11.77 -6.13 15.40
N LEU A 36 -11.09 -6.15 14.24
CA LEU A 36 -9.69 -6.52 14.05
C LEU A 36 -8.78 -5.66 14.94
N LYS A 37 -9.26 -4.52 15.42
CA LYS A 37 -8.64 -3.69 16.46
C LYS A 37 -8.27 -4.51 17.71
N GLU A 38 -9.06 -5.54 18.05
CA GLU A 38 -8.85 -6.38 19.25
C GLU A 38 -7.81 -7.48 19.01
N HIS A 39 -7.40 -7.72 17.76
CA HIS A 39 -6.37 -8.70 17.42
C HIS A 39 -4.98 -8.11 17.58
N GLU A 40 -4.55 -7.95 18.84
CA GLU A 40 -3.24 -7.38 19.19
C GLU A 40 -2.04 -8.14 18.61
N TYR A 41 -2.21 -9.42 18.30
CA TYR A 41 -1.16 -10.25 17.71
C TYR A 41 -1.11 -10.17 16.19
N LEU A 42 -2.10 -9.57 15.52
CA LEU A 42 -2.18 -9.52 14.07
C LEU A 42 -1.13 -8.57 13.51
N ARG A 43 -0.21 -9.12 12.70
CA ARG A 43 0.93 -8.40 12.12
C ARG A 43 0.83 -8.26 10.62
N ASP A 44 0.17 -9.17 9.93
CA ASP A 44 0.04 -9.19 8.48
C ASP A 44 -1.41 -9.42 8.07
N LEU A 45 -1.95 -8.47 7.31
CA LEU A 45 -3.33 -8.48 6.86
C LEU A 45 -3.35 -8.37 5.34
N TYR A 46 -4.03 -9.33 4.70
CA TYR A 46 -4.26 -9.34 3.27
C TYR A 46 -5.76 -9.26 3.00
N LEU A 47 -6.21 -8.18 2.37
CA LEU A 47 -7.61 -7.97 1.98
C LEU A 47 -7.76 -8.05 0.45
N ILE A 48 -8.67 -8.88 -0.03
CA ILE A 48 -9.04 -9.03 -1.45
C ILE A 48 -10.52 -8.70 -1.61
N GLY A 49 -10.82 -7.64 -2.36
CA GLY A 49 -12.19 -7.16 -2.59
C GLY A 49 -12.40 -5.73 -2.08
N LEU A 50 -13.58 -5.17 -2.36
CA LEU A 50 -13.91 -3.77 -2.10
C LEU A 50 -13.85 -3.46 -0.61
N LEU A 51 -13.30 -2.31 -0.20
CA LEU A 51 -13.46 -1.82 1.17
C LEU A 51 -14.63 -0.83 1.23
N SER A 52 -15.40 -0.86 2.31
CA SER A 52 -16.52 0.07 2.48
C SER A 52 -16.00 1.51 2.45
N LYS A 53 -16.86 2.44 2.04
CA LYS A 53 -16.53 3.87 1.99
C LYS A 53 -16.46 4.53 3.38
N GLU A 54 -16.77 3.78 4.42
CA GLU A 54 -16.73 4.27 5.79
C GLU A 54 -15.29 4.54 6.21
N ARG A 55 -15.11 5.42 7.19
CA ARG A 55 -13.77 5.86 7.60
C ARG A 55 -12.96 4.65 8.08
N PHE A 56 -11.70 4.60 7.66
CA PHE A 56 -10.75 3.58 8.09
C PHE A 56 -10.36 3.70 9.56
N ASP A 57 -10.85 4.74 10.23
CA ASP A 57 -10.67 5.01 11.64
C ASP A 57 -11.06 3.77 12.45
N ASN A 58 -10.11 3.22 13.21
CA ASN A 58 -10.28 2.05 14.07
C ASN A 58 -10.62 0.71 13.37
N LEU A 59 -10.48 0.60 12.04
CA LEU A 59 -10.71 -0.66 11.32
C LEU A 59 -9.54 -1.65 11.42
N PHE A 60 -8.33 -1.15 11.66
CA PHE A 60 -7.10 -1.94 11.57
C PHE A 60 -6.52 -2.26 12.95
N PRO A 61 -5.89 -3.45 13.13
CA PRO A 61 -5.19 -3.79 14.37
C PRO A 61 -4.06 -2.81 14.68
N PRO A 62 -3.85 -2.44 15.96
CA PRO A 62 -2.84 -1.46 16.35
C PRO A 62 -1.40 -1.94 16.07
N ASN A 63 -1.22 -3.26 16.03
CA ASN A 63 0.08 -3.92 15.91
C ASN A 63 0.44 -4.34 14.47
N LEU A 64 -0.38 -3.93 13.50
CA LEU A 64 -0.23 -4.30 12.10
C LEU A 64 1.10 -3.78 11.54
N ARG A 65 1.88 -4.68 10.94
CA ARG A 65 3.19 -4.37 10.33
C ARG A 65 3.15 -4.40 8.81
N LYS A 66 2.27 -5.23 8.25
CA LYS A 66 2.12 -5.42 6.83
C LYS A 66 0.65 -5.40 6.45
N LEU A 67 0.33 -4.59 5.46
CA LEU A 67 -1.01 -4.51 4.87
C LEU A 67 -0.90 -4.71 3.36
N THR A 68 -1.68 -5.65 2.85
CA THR A 68 -1.86 -5.88 1.42
C THR A 68 -3.32 -5.66 1.06
N LEU A 69 -3.57 -4.72 0.16
CA LEU A 69 -4.89 -4.42 -0.38
C LEU A 69 -4.91 -4.83 -1.86
N LEU A 70 -5.90 -5.64 -2.23
CA LEU A 70 -6.12 -6.06 -3.61
C LEU A 70 -7.57 -5.79 -3.99
N SER A 71 -7.79 -5.04 -5.07
CA SER A 71 -9.12 -4.70 -5.58
C SER A 71 -10.04 -4.02 -4.54
N SER A 72 -9.45 -3.26 -3.62
CA SER A 72 -10.17 -2.50 -2.58
C SER A 72 -10.88 -1.25 -3.07
N ARG A 73 -10.51 -0.72 -4.25
CA ARG A 73 -11.09 0.47 -4.90
C ARG A 73 -11.21 1.69 -3.98
N ILE A 74 -10.18 1.94 -3.17
CA ILE A 74 -10.07 3.18 -2.39
C ILE A 74 -9.97 4.35 -3.37
N ASN A 75 -10.92 5.29 -3.32
CA ASN A 75 -10.99 6.41 -4.27
C ASN A 75 -10.71 7.77 -3.63
N VAL A 76 -10.59 7.83 -2.30
CA VAL A 76 -10.29 9.06 -1.54
C VAL A 76 -8.93 8.91 -0.88
N ASN A 77 -8.03 9.88 -1.11
CA ASN A 77 -6.67 9.88 -0.54
C ASN A 77 -6.69 9.86 1.00
N ASP A 78 -7.60 10.60 1.64
CA ASP A 78 -7.73 10.69 3.10
C ASP A 78 -7.96 9.32 3.76
N GLN A 79 -8.71 8.42 3.13
CA GLN A 79 -8.91 7.06 3.64
C GLN A 79 -7.58 6.29 3.68
N LEU A 80 -6.74 6.46 2.67
CA LEU A 80 -5.43 5.84 2.62
C LEU A 80 -4.48 6.44 3.68
N LEU A 81 -4.58 7.75 3.96
CA LEU A 81 -3.76 8.42 4.97
C LEU A 81 -3.99 7.91 6.39
N VAL A 82 -5.20 7.41 6.70
CA VAL A 82 -5.47 6.74 7.99
C VAL A 82 -4.53 5.54 8.20
N LEU A 83 -4.15 4.82 7.14
CA LEU A 83 -3.19 3.72 7.24
C LEU A 83 -1.80 4.20 7.69
N GLY A 84 -1.46 5.46 7.38
CA GLY A 84 -0.21 6.09 7.79
C GLY A 84 -0.16 6.43 9.28
N GLN A 85 -1.29 6.42 9.98
CA GLN A 85 -1.37 6.62 11.44
C GLN A 85 -1.07 5.32 12.21
N LEU A 86 -1.02 4.17 11.53
CA LEU A 86 -0.71 2.89 12.17
C LEU A 86 0.75 2.88 12.66
N PRO A 87 0.99 2.73 13.98
CA PRO A 87 2.29 2.99 14.58
C PRO A 87 3.37 2.01 14.14
N HIS A 88 2.98 0.80 13.72
CA HIS A 88 3.91 -0.28 13.38
C HIS A 88 3.91 -0.64 11.90
N LEU A 89 3.16 0.08 11.04
CA LEU A 89 3.04 -0.29 9.64
C LEU A 89 4.35 -0.02 8.89
N ASN A 90 5.02 -1.09 8.50
CA ASN A 90 6.30 -1.04 7.78
C ASN A 90 6.17 -1.41 6.30
N ILE A 91 5.13 -2.15 5.92
CA ILE A 91 4.93 -2.65 4.56
C ILE A 91 3.50 -2.34 4.12
N LEU A 92 3.36 -1.55 3.05
CA LEU A 92 2.10 -1.29 2.39
C LEU A 92 2.16 -1.77 0.93
N ARG A 93 1.16 -2.55 0.53
CA ARG A 93 1.03 -3.09 -0.82
C ARG A 93 -0.35 -2.75 -1.37
N LEU A 94 -0.37 -1.98 -2.45
CA LEU A 94 -1.56 -1.55 -3.16
C LEU A 94 -1.58 -2.20 -4.54
N PHE A 95 -2.39 -3.23 -4.71
CA PHE A 95 -2.41 -4.09 -5.89
C PHE A 95 -3.77 -4.06 -6.61
N SER A 96 -3.74 -4.05 -7.94
CA SER A 96 -4.86 -4.34 -8.84
C SER A 96 -6.17 -3.67 -8.42
N ASP A 97 -6.37 -2.43 -8.82
CA ASP A 97 -7.54 -1.61 -8.45
C ASP A 97 -7.71 -1.36 -6.94
N SER A 98 -6.68 -1.55 -6.12
CA SER A 98 -6.77 -1.21 -4.68
C SER A 98 -6.91 0.29 -4.43
N TYR A 99 -6.33 1.11 -5.30
CA TYR A 99 -6.49 2.56 -5.34
C TYR A 99 -7.06 2.96 -6.70
N PHE A 100 -8.17 3.69 -6.68
CA PHE A 100 -8.93 4.13 -7.85
C PHE A 100 -8.94 5.67 -7.98
N GLY A 101 -8.28 6.38 -7.07
CA GLY A 101 -8.06 7.82 -7.17
C GLY A 101 -7.04 8.17 -8.26
N LYS A 102 -7.15 9.38 -8.79
CA LYS A 102 -6.23 9.90 -9.82
C LYS A 102 -4.92 10.43 -9.25
N GLN A 103 -4.99 11.02 -8.07
CA GLN A 103 -3.84 11.63 -7.40
C GLN A 103 -3.58 10.88 -6.10
N LEU A 104 -2.34 10.53 -5.85
CA LEU A 104 -1.88 10.00 -4.58
C LEU A 104 -1.01 11.06 -3.91
N ILE A 105 -1.41 11.55 -2.74
CA ILE A 105 -0.71 12.65 -2.06
C ILE A 105 -0.35 12.19 -0.66
N PHE A 106 0.95 12.12 -0.38
CA PHE A 106 1.45 11.86 0.96
C PHE A 106 2.00 13.15 1.55
N PRO A 107 1.24 13.79 2.47
CA PRO A 107 1.67 15.02 3.11
C PRO A 107 2.83 14.78 4.06
N SER A 108 3.44 15.87 4.54
CA SER A 108 4.51 15.80 5.54
C SER A 108 4.13 14.92 6.74
N GLU A 109 5.12 14.19 7.28
CA GLU A 109 4.97 13.19 8.36
C GLU A 109 4.01 12.01 8.08
N ALA A 110 3.41 11.89 6.89
CA ALA A 110 2.62 10.72 6.53
C ALA A 110 3.50 9.46 6.52
N PHE A 111 2.96 8.35 7.05
CA PHE A 111 3.62 7.03 7.07
C PHE A 111 5.03 7.05 7.69
N PRO A 112 5.17 7.49 8.95
CA PRO A 112 6.47 7.78 9.56
C PRO A 112 7.36 6.54 9.74
N ASN A 113 6.81 5.33 9.70
CA ASN A 113 7.53 4.06 9.91
C ASN A 113 7.55 3.14 8.68
N LEU A 114 7.08 3.62 7.52
CA LEU A 114 6.97 2.80 6.32
C LEU A 114 8.35 2.53 5.70
N LEU A 115 8.66 1.25 5.47
CA LEU A 115 9.93 0.79 4.92
C LEU A 115 9.78 0.33 3.47
N ILE A 116 8.63 -0.27 3.14
CA ILE A 116 8.36 -0.85 1.82
C ILE A 116 6.99 -0.37 1.33
N LEU A 117 6.98 0.25 0.15
CA LEU A 117 5.77 0.59 -0.59
C LEU A 117 5.78 -0.14 -1.92
N LYS A 118 4.68 -0.85 -2.23
CA LYS A 118 4.47 -1.46 -3.55
C LYS A 118 3.17 -0.98 -4.17
N LEU A 119 3.28 -0.41 -5.36
CA LEU A 119 2.16 0.03 -6.19
C LEU A 119 2.12 -0.85 -7.45
N ARG A 120 1.05 -1.63 -7.63
CA ARG A 120 0.92 -2.53 -8.79
C ARG A 120 -0.44 -2.41 -9.44
N SER A 121 -0.46 -2.23 -10.77
CA SER A 121 -1.67 -2.24 -11.58
C SER A 121 -2.74 -1.29 -11.01
N LEU A 122 -2.37 -0.02 -10.84
CA LEU A 122 -3.26 1.07 -10.41
C LEU A 122 -3.64 1.89 -11.66
N PRO A 123 -4.70 1.51 -12.40
CA PRO A 123 -4.92 1.99 -13.76
C PRO A 123 -5.39 3.43 -13.86
N ASN A 124 -5.81 4.05 -12.75
CA ASN A 124 -6.29 5.44 -12.72
C ASN A 124 -5.28 6.41 -12.12
N LEU A 125 -4.17 5.92 -11.57
CA LEU A 125 -3.18 6.77 -10.90
C LEU A 125 -2.41 7.58 -11.96
N GLU A 126 -2.65 8.88 -11.99
CA GLU A 126 -2.08 9.84 -12.94
C GLU A 126 -0.94 10.67 -12.32
N GLU A 127 -1.06 10.97 -11.02
CA GLU A 127 -0.11 11.83 -10.30
C GLU A 127 0.19 11.26 -8.91
N TRP A 128 1.45 11.34 -8.52
CA TRP A 128 1.89 10.97 -7.18
C TRP A 128 2.79 12.07 -6.61
N ILE A 129 2.38 12.62 -5.46
CA ILE A 129 3.07 13.68 -4.74
C ILE A 129 3.53 13.17 -3.38
N VAL A 130 4.80 13.40 -3.07
CA VAL A 130 5.45 13.08 -1.80
C VAL A 130 6.02 14.37 -1.23
N GLU A 131 5.34 14.93 -0.23
CA GLU A 131 5.84 16.11 0.46
C GLU A 131 7.09 15.79 1.28
N GLU A 132 7.86 16.83 1.61
CA GLU A 132 9.05 16.67 2.44
C GLU A 132 8.67 16.13 3.83
N GLY A 133 9.41 15.11 4.29
CA GLY A 133 9.14 14.43 5.56
C GLY A 133 8.20 13.22 5.46
N ALA A 134 7.45 13.08 4.36
CA ALA A 134 6.61 11.90 4.13
C ALA A 134 7.47 10.64 3.95
N MET A 135 7.03 9.51 4.53
CA MET A 135 7.67 8.20 4.42
C MET A 135 9.19 8.23 4.63
N LYS A 136 9.64 8.97 5.66
CA LYS A 136 11.07 9.28 5.88
C LYS A 136 12.01 8.09 5.97
N TYR A 137 11.53 6.87 6.26
CA TYR A 137 12.35 5.64 6.31
C TYR A 137 12.13 4.68 5.13
N LEU A 138 11.41 5.12 4.09
CA LEU A 138 11.14 4.27 2.94
C LEU A 138 12.44 3.87 2.27
N ASN A 139 12.69 2.57 2.19
CA ASN A 139 13.92 2.02 1.62
C ASN A 139 13.70 1.18 0.37
N ARG A 140 12.48 0.67 0.16
CA ARG A 140 12.10 -0.07 -1.04
C ARG A 140 10.81 0.50 -1.61
N LEU A 141 10.88 0.86 -2.88
CA LEU A 141 9.75 1.26 -3.67
C LEU A 141 9.63 0.31 -4.87
N GLU A 142 8.44 -0.22 -5.09
CA GLU A 142 8.10 -0.96 -6.31
C GLU A 142 6.93 -0.25 -7.00
N ILE A 143 7.09 0.06 -8.28
CA ILE A 143 6.02 0.56 -9.13
C ILE A 143 5.94 -0.35 -10.35
N ARG A 144 4.77 -0.97 -10.52
CA ARG A 144 4.55 -1.93 -11.60
C ARG A 144 3.22 -1.68 -12.29
N ASP A 145 3.22 -1.59 -13.62
CA ASP A 145 1.97 -1.57 -14.40
C ASP A 145 0.99 -0.43 -14.04
N CYS A 146 1.50 0.71 -13.56
CA CYS A 146 0.72 1.92 -13.30
C CYS A 146 0.76 2.84 -14.53
N LYS A 147 0.15 2.41 -15.64
CA LYS A 147 0.37 3.01 -16.97
C LYS A 147 -0.03 4.47 -17.13
N GLN A 148 -0.95 4.98 -16.31
CA GLN A 148 -1.36 6.40 -16.35
C GLN A 148 -0.42 7.31 -15.55
N LEU A 149 0.47 6.76 -14.72
CA LEU A 149 1.46 7.53 -13.99
C LEU A 149 2.62 7.83 -14.94
N MET A 150 2.47 8.91 -15.70
CA MET A 150 3.38 9.26 -16.80
C MET A 150 4.66 9.95 -16.36
N LYS A 151 4.66 10.51 -15.14
CA LYS A 151 5.80 11.24 -14.56
C LYS A 151 6.21 10.60 -13.23
N PRO A 152 7.51 10.59 -12.89
CA PRO A 152 7.96 10.18 -11.57
C PRO A 152 7.26 10.97 -10.44
N PRO A 153 7.23 10.42 -9.22
CA PRO A 153 6.59 11.09 -8.09
C PRO A 153 7.22 12.45 -7.83
N GLN A 154 6.38 13.48 -7.69
CA GLN A 154 6.85 14.78 -7.22
C GLN A 154 7.40 14.61 -5.81
N GLY A 155 8.63 15.10 -5.58
CA GLY A 155 9.31 14.87 -4.30
C GLY A 155 9.90 13.46 -4.12
N LEU A 156 10.07 12.67 -5.18
CA LEU A 156 10.87 11.43 -5.13
C LEU A 156 12.27 11.67 -4.52
N VAL A 157 12.86 12.84 -4.78
CA VAL A 157 14.12 13.29 -4.19
C VAL A 157 14.07 13.46 -2.66
N ASN A 158 12.90 13.60 -2.06
CA ASN A 158 12.73 13.75 -0.62
C ASN A 158 12.87 12.42 0.13
N LEU A 159 12.76 11.29 -0.57
CA LEU A 159 12.87 9.95 0.02
C LEU A 159 14.34 9.58 0.25
N LYS A 160 14.97 10.14 1.28
CA LYS A 160 16.43 10.07 1.53
C LYS A 160 16.98 8.65 1.72
N PHE A 161 16.19 7.73 2.26
CA PHE A 161 16.60 6.35 2.53
C PHE A 161 16.22 5.38 1.40
N LEU A 162 15.55 5.89 0.37
CA LEU A 162 15.13 5.08 -0.77
C LEU A 162 16.38 4.56 -1.48
N LYS A 163 16.48 3.22 -1.50
CA LYS A 163 17.46 2.50 -2.32
C LYS A 163 16.94 2.45 -3.77
N GLU A 164 17.35 1.45 -4.52
CA GLU A 164 16.91 1.28 -5.90
C GLU A 164 15.42 0.98 -5.97
N PRO A 165 14.64 1.78 -6.70
CA PRO A 165 13.25 1.47 -6.94
C PRO A 165 13.15 0.36 -7.99
N VAL A 166 12.21 -0.56 -7.79
CA VAL A 166 11.88 -1.59 -8.78
C VAL A 166 10.78 -1.04 -9.66
N ILE A 167 11.14 -0.61 -10.87
CA ILE A 167 10.22 -0.08 -11.87
C ILE A 167 10.05 -1.12 -12.97
N THR A 168 8.85 -1.67 -13.14
CA THR A 168 8.62 -2.72 -14.14
C THR A 168 7.31 -2.52 -14.88
N ASN A 169 7.28 -2.83 -16.17
CA ASN A 169 6.09 -2.66 -16.99
C ASN A 169 5.47 -1.25 -16.86
N MET A 170 6.30 -0.20 -16.83
CA MET A 170 5.88 1.21 -16.93
C MET A 170 6.07 1.69 -18.38
N THR A 171 5.84 2.98 -18.67
CA THR A 171 6.26 3.57 -19.95
C THR A 171 7.78 3.71 -19.96
N MET A 172 8.43 3.64 -21.13
CA MET A 172 9.90 3.69 -21.21
C MET A 172 10.46 4.98 -20.58
N GLY A 173 9.89 6.14 -20.94
CA GLY A 173 10.33 7.43 -20.39
C GLY A 173 10.11 7.59 -18.88
N PHE A 174 9.23 6.80 -18.25
CA PHE A 174 9.06 6.84 -16.81
C PHE A 174 10.27 6.25 -16.08
N GLY A 175 10.79 5.11 -16.55
CA GLY A 175 11.95 4.45 -15.95
C GLY A 175 13.18 5.33 -16.01
N GLU A 176 13.49 5.86 -17.20
CA GLU A 176 14.61 6.78 -17.44
C GLU A 176 14.53 8.02 -16.55
N ALA A 177 13.34 8.64 -16.43
CA ALA A 177 13.16 9.80 -15.58
C ALA A 177 13.34 9.50 -14.08
N VAL A 178 12.93 8.31 -13.61
CA VAL A 178 13.20 7.86 -12.23
C VAL A 178 14.70 7.66 -12.01
N GLU A 179 15.39 7.02 -12.96
CA GLU A 179 16.85 6.81 -12.89
C GLU A 179 17.61 8.13 -12.87
N ASP A 180 17.24 9.10 -13.72
CA ASP A 180 17.85 10.43 -13.75
C ASP A 180 17.65 11.20 -12.44
N ILE A 181 16.46 11.15 -11.84
CA ILE A 181 16.18 11.80 -10.54
C ILE A 181 17.02 11.19 -9.41
N LEU A 182 17.24 9.88 -9.46
CA LEU A 182 17.98 9.15 -8.42
C LEU A 182 19.48 9.02 -8.73
N ARG A 183 19.91 9.54 -9.89
CA ARG A 183 21.30 9.51 -10.35
C ARG A 183 22.21 10.15 -9.31
N GLY A 184 23.30 9.46 -8.96
CA GLY A 184 24.26 9.93 -7.96
C GLY A 184 23.95 9.54 -6.52
N ARG A 185 22.80 8.87 -6.25
CA ARG A 185 22.62 8.16 -4.98
C ARG A 185 23.44 6.87 -5.02
N ASN A 186 24.56 6.83 -4.30
CA ASN A 186 25.47 5.67 -4.24
C ASN A 186 24.73 4.36 -3.87
N ARG A 187 24.43 3.51 -4.87
CA ARG A 187 24.70 2.04 -4.92
C ARG A 187 23.96 1.34 -6.08
N PHE A 188 24.76 0.74 -6.99
CA PHE A 188 24.58 -0.37 -7.94
C PHE A 188 23.18 -0.68 -8.53
N PHE A 189 22.88 -0.11 -9.70
CA PHE A 189 21.76 -0.48 -10.55
C PHE A 189 21.72 -1.99 -10.79
N GLN A 190 20.88 -2.70 -10.05
CA GLN A 190 20.49 -4.05 -10.42
C GLN A 190 19.30 -3.91 -11.38
N LEU A 191 19.61 -3.81 -12.67
CA LEU A 191 18.64 -4.04 -13.74
C LEU A 191 18.04 -5.43 -13.50
N GLY A 192 16.85 -5.44 -12.92
CA GLY A 192 16.17 -6.65 -12.50
C GLY A 192 15.84 -7.51 -13.70
N LEU A 193 16.52 -8.65 -13.83
CA LEU A 193 15.95 -9.81 -14.48
C LEU A 193 14.60 -10.13 -13.80
N PRO A 194 13.61 -10.63 -14.55
CA PRO A 194 12.29 -10.93 -13.99
C PRO A 194 12.41 -11.99 -12.90
N VAL A 195 12.23 -11.59 -11.64
CA VAL A 195 12.01 -12.52 -10.55
C VAL A 195 10.52 -12.86 -10.57
N PHE A 196 10.21 -14.05 -11.08
CA PHE A 196 8.89 -14.67 -10.87
C PHE A 196 8.75 -14.98 -9.38
N GLY A 197 7.69 -14.46 -8.76
CA GLY A 197 7.32 -14.67 -7.36
C GLY A 197 6.08 -13.91 -6.96
#